data_AF-A0A1B6EUM6-F1
#
_entry.id   AF-A0A1B6EUM6-F1
#
_cell.length_a   1.000
_cell.length_b   1.000
_cell.length_c   1.000
_cell.angle_alpha   90.00
_cell.angle_beta   90.00
_cell.angle_gamma   90.00
#
_symmetry.space_group_name_H-M   'P 1'
#
loop_
_entity.id
_entity.type
_entity.pdbx_description
1 polymer ?
#
loop_
_entity_poly.entity_id
_entity_poly.type
_entity_poly.pdbx_seq_one_letter_code
_entity_poly.pdbx_strand_id
1 'polypeptide(L)'
;ASGDFSNYRLILKTASKSFNSSPEQNSRIIIPFFSLFLKDVFVLQEACSRKLPNGHINFERFWQMAKLVTELITWQQVVCPHVRDPTLSHYLQSVQLYDETELARASLTCEAPVNMAE
;
A
#
# COMPACT_ATOMS: atom_id res chain seq x y z
N ALA A 1 21.01 -2.12 2.69
CA ALA A 1 19.68 -2.76 2.55
C ALA A 1 18.66 -1.90 3.30
N SER A 2 17.68 -1.32 2.61
CA SER A 2 16.62 -0.52 3.25
C SER A 2 15.70 -1.47 4.03
N GLY A 3 15.87 -1.54 5.35
CA GLY A 3 15.10 -2.45 6.21
C GLY A 3 13.63 -2.06 6.29
N ASP A 4 12.74 -3.04 6.08
CA ASP A 4 11.28 -2.98 6.25
C ASP A 4 10.58 -1.67 5.83
N PHE A 5 11.01 -1.06 4.73
CA PHE A 5 10.42 0.19 4.24
C PHE A 5 10.41 1.32 5.30
N SER A 6 11.40 1.35 6.20
CA SER A 6 11.45 2.26 7.35
C SER A 6 11.27 3.74 7.00
N ASN A 7 11.92 4.21 5.93
CA ASN A 7 11.77 5.58 5.44
C ASN A 7 10.35 5.87 4.96
N TYR A 8 9.75 4.96 4.21
CA TYR A 8 8.37 5.08 3.74
C TYR A 8 7.41 5.13 4.94
N ARG A 9 7.55 4.21 5.90
CA ARG A 9 6.73 4.17 7.12
C ARG A 9 6.85 5.44 7.94
N LEU A 10 8.05 6.02 8.04
CA LEU A 10 8.27 7.29 8.72
C LEU A 10 7.50 8.42 8.03
N ILE A 11 7.59 8.53 6.70
CA ILE A 11 6.88 9.54 5.91
C ILE A 11 5.36 9.36 6.02
N LEU A 12 4.85 8.13 5.95
CA LEU A 12 3.42 7.85 6.08
C LEU A 12 2.90 8.23 7.47
N LYS A 13 3.68 7.95 8.52
CA LYS A 13 3.34 8.30 9.91
C LYS A 13 3.34 9.81 10.13
N THR A 14 4.30 10.54 9.57
CA THR A 14 4.31 12.01 9.67
C THR A 14 3.15 12.62 8.91
N ALA A 15 2.86 12.15 7.70
CA ALA A 15 1.71 12.57 6.91
C ALA A 15 0.38 12.33 7.65
N SER A 16 0.22 11.16 8.29
CA SER A 16 -0.98 10.81 9.04
C SER A 16 -1.17 11.67 10.30
N LYS A 17 -0.08 12.01 11.01
CA LYS A 17 -0.15 12.96 12.13
C LYS A 17 -0.59 14.35 11.69
N SER A 18 -0.02 14.83 10.58
CA SER A 18 -0.37 16.14 10.04
C SER A 18 -1.84 16.18 9.59
N PHE A 19 -2.29 15.13 8.90
CA PHE A 19 -3.69 14.96 8.47
C PHE A 19 -4.67 15.07 9.64
N ASN A 20 -4.40 14.38 10.76
CA ASN A 20 -5.28 14.43 11.95
C ASN A 20 -5.22 15.76 12.73
N SER A 21 -4.24 16.63 12.47
CA SER A 21 -3.97 17.83 13.27
C SER A 21 -4.62 19.11 12.74
N SER A 22 -5.02 19.15 11.46
CA SER A 22 -5.58 20.36 10.86
C SER A 22 -6.66 20.02 9.82
N PRO A 23 -7.91 20.51 10.00
CA PRO A 23 -8.99 20.25 9.05
C PRO A 23 -8.75 20.86 7.66
N GLU A 24 -7.91 21.89 7.53
CA GLU A 24 -7.52 22.43 6.22
C GLU A 24 -6.60 21.47 5.45
N GLN A 25 -5.85 20.63 6.17
CA GLN A 25 -5.03 19.55 5.59
C GLN A 25 -5.83 18.27 5.30
N ASN A 26 -7.11 18.19 5.70
CA ASN A 26 -8.01 17.08 5.31
C ASN A 26 -8.26 17.03 3.79
N SER A 27 -7.86 18.07 3.06
CA SER A 27 -7.88 18.08 1.58
C SER A 27 -6.75 17.25 0.96
N ARG A 28 -5.78 16.78 1.75
CA ARG A 28 -4.65 16.00 1.26
C ARG A 28 -5.00 14.52 1.22
N ILE A 29 -5.08 13.97 0.02
CA ILE A 29 -5.26 12.52 -0.18
C ILE A 29 -3.95 11.80 0.17
N ILE A 30 -4.05 10.78 1.02
CA ILE A 30 -2.95 9.84 1.29
C ILE A 30 -3.39 8.47 0.77
N ILE A 31 -2.61 7.91 -0.16
CA ILE A 31 -2.82 6.56 -0.67
C ILE A 31 -1.65 5.69 -0.17
N PRO A 32 -1.85 4.86 0.87
CA PRO A 32 -0.79 3.99 1.36
C PRO A 32 -0.55 2.81 0.40
N PHE A 33 0.65 2.22 0.46
CA PHE A 33 0.93 0.94 -0.18
C PHE A 33 0.24 -0.18 0.59
N PHE A 34 -0.86 -0.69 0.02
CA PHE A 34 -1.70 -1.69 0.67
C PHE A 34 -0.95 -2.99 1.01
N SER A 35 0.07 -3.34 0.24
CA SER A 35 0.93 -4.51 0.52
C SER A 35 1.64 -4.43 1.86
N LEU A 36 2.01 -3.23 2.33
CA LEU A 36 2.63 -3.06 3.66
C LEU A 36 1.62 -3.26 4.78
N PHE A 37 0.38 -2.80 4.60
CA PHE A 37 -0.70 -3.10 5.53
C PHE A 37 -0.96 -4.61 5.61
N LEU A 38 -1.04 -5.30 4.46
CA LEU A 38 -1.22 -6.76 4.43
C LEU A 38 -0.06 -7.48 5.15
N LYS A 39 1.17 -7.01 4.96
CA LYS A 39 2.34 -7.52 5.68
C LYS A 39 2.19 -7.35 7.19
N ASP A 40 1.77 -6.18 7.66
CA ASP A 40 1.57 -5.90 9.09
C ASP A 40 0.45 -6.77 9.69
N VAL A 41 -0.64 -6.96 8.95
CA VAL A 41 -1.73 -7.89 9.30
C VAL A 41 -1.20 -9.31 9.42
N PHE A 42 -0.41 -9.77 8.45
CA PHE A 42 0.17 -11.12 8.45
C PHE A 42 1.10 -11.33 9.65
N VAL A 43 2.01 -10.38 9.91
CA VAL A 43 2.93 -10.44 11.06
C VAL A 43 2.18 -10.45 12.39
N LEU A 44 1.17 -9.61 12.55
CA LEU A 44 0.30 -9.61 13.74
C LEU A 44 -0.42 -10.96 13.89
N GLN A 45 -0.79 -11.57 12.75
CA GLN A 45 -1.46 -12.86 12.76
C GLN A 45 -0.58 -14.01 13.22
N GLU A 46 0.70 -14.02 12.86
CA GLU A 46 1.68 -15.02 13.29
C GLU A 46 2.16 -14.81 14.73
N ALA A 47 2.28 -13.55 15.17
CA ALA A 47 2.87 -13.22 16.47
C ALA A 47 2.02 -13.64 17.70
N CYS A 48 0.73 -13.94 17.52
CA CYS A 48 -0.20 -14.23 18.62
C CYS A 48 -1.22 -15.31 18.25
N SER A 49 -1.76 -16.04 19.23
CA SER A 49 -2.91 -16.93 19.00
C SER A 49 -4.24 -16.19 19.08
N ARG A 50 -5.26 -16.67 18.36
CA ARG A 50 -6.64 -16.14 18.44
C ARG A 50 -7.32 -16.47 19.77
N LYS A 51 -6.88 -17.54 20.43
CA LYS A 51 -7.37 -17.97 21.74
C LYS A 51 -6.22 -17.97 22.73
N LEU A 52 -6.52 -17.56 23.96
CA LEU A 52 -5.63 -17.72 25.09
C LEU A 52 -5.55 -19.21 25.48
N PRO A 53 -4.54 -19.63 26.27
CA PRO A 53 -4.41 -21.02 26.71
C PRO A 53 -5.64 -21.55 27.49
N ASN A 54 -6.40 -20.65 28.11
CA ASN A 54 -7.66 -20.97 28.80
C ASN A 54 -8.87 -21.12 27.84
N GLY A 55 -8.67 -21.06 26.52
CA GLY A 55 -9.71 -21.20 25.52
C GLY A 55 -10.52 -19.92 25.23
N HIS A 56 -10.34 -18.85 26.02
CA HIS A 56 -11.01 -17.57 25.77
C HIS A 56 -10.44 -16.84 24.56
N ILE A 57 -11.21 -15.91 24.00
CA ILE A 57 -10.78 -15.07 22.89
C ILE A 57 -9.66 -14.14 23.36
N ASN A 58 -8.59 -14.04 22.56
CA ASN A 58 -7.50 -13.11 22.82
C ASN A 58 -7.85 -11.70 22.31
N PHE A 59 -8.49 -10.90 23.15
CA PHE A 59 -8.91 -9.53 22.81
C PHE A 59 -7.75 -8.60 22.41
N GLU A 60 -6.54 -8.80 22.96
CA GLU A 60 -5.39 -7.96 22.62
C GLU A 60 -5.05 -8.07 21.12
N ARG A 61 -5.11 -9.28 20.56
CA ARG A 61 -4.91 -9.48 19.12
C ARG A 61 -5.94 -8.70 18.29
N PHE A 62 -7.22 -8.78 18.68
CA PHE A 62 -8.29 -8.07 17.98
C PHE A 62 -8.16 -6.56 18.11
N TRP A 63 -7.71 -6.08 19.27
CA TRP A 63 -7.46 -4.68 19.51
C TRP A 63 -6.34 -4.13 18.63
N GLN A 64 -5.23 -4.86 18.51
CA GLN A 64 -4.13 -4.49 17.60
C GLN A 64 -4.58 -4.50 16.14
N MET A 65 -5.39 -5.48 15.74
CA MET A 65 -5.98 -5.51 14.39
C MET A 65 -6.90 -4.31 14.14
N ALA A 66 -7.73 -3.97 15.13
CA ALA A 66 -8.63 -2.82 15.05
C ALA A 66 -7.85 -1.52 14.86
N LYS A 67 -6.70 -1.34 15.53
CA LYS A 67 -5.82 -0.17 15.32
C LYS A 67 -5.35 -0.07 13.86
N LEU A 68 -4.84 -1.17 13.29
CA LEU A 68 -4.38 -1.20 11.90
C LEU A 68 -5.51 -0.86 10.92
N VAL A 69 -6.68 -1.48 11.08
CA VAL A 69 -7.84 -1.26 10.20
C VAL A 69 -8.39 0.16 10.34
N THR A 70 -8.40 0.72 11.56
CA THR A 70 -8.90 2.09 11.79
C THR A 70 -8.04 3.12 11.06
N GLU A 71 -6.72 2.92 11.04
CA GLU A 71 -5.81 3.80 10.29
C GLU A 71 -6.15 3.78 8.79
N LEU A 72 -6.39 2.59 8.22
CA LEU A 72 -6.80 2.43 6.82
C LEU A 72 -8.14 3.10 6.52
N ILE A 73 -9.15 2.91 7.37
CA ILE A 73 -10.48 3.51 7.20
C ILE A 73 -10.39 5.04 7.23
N THR A 74 -9.54 5.60 8.09
CA THR A 74 -9.36 7.05 8.19
C THR A 74 -8.96 7.66 6.85
N TRP A 75 -8.05 7.01 6.10
CA TRP A 75 -7.64 7.49 4.79
C TRP A 75 -8.71 7.32 3.70
N GLN A 76 -9.60 6.33 3.83
CA GLN A 76 -10.71 6.11 2.89
C GLN A 76 -11.82 7.15 3.00
N GLN A 77 -11.91 7.88 4.12
CA GLN A 77 -12.96 8.88 4.35
C GLN A 77 -12.72 10.19 3.58
N VAL A 78 -11.55 10.36 2.96
CA VAL A 78 -11.22 11.57 2.20
C VAL A 78 -11.91 11.55 0.84
N VAL A 79 -12.70 12.60 0.55
CA VAL A 79 -13.25 12.84 -0.78
C VAL A 79 -12.15 13.38 -1.69
N CYS A 80 -11.95 12.73 -2.84
CA CYS A 80 -10.99 13.21 -3.82
C CYS A 80 -11.45 14.56 -4.42
N PRO A 81 -10.64 15.64 -4.34
CA PRO A 81 -11.02 16.94 -4.90
C PRO A 81 -10.85 16.99 -6.42
N HIS A 82 -10.25 15.96 -7.02
CA HIS A 82 -10.00 15.91 -8.45
C HIS A 82 -11.18 15.28 -9.20
N VAL A 83 -11.64 15.96 -10.24
CA VAL A 83 -12.69 15.46 -11.13
C VAL A 83 -12.17 14.25 -11.91
N ARG A 84 -12.97 13.19 -11.98
CA ARG A 84 -12.66 12.00 -12.76
C ARG A 84 -12.91 12.26 -14.24
N ASP A 85 -11.87 12.15 -15.05
CA ASP A 85 -12.02 12.10 -16.51
C ASP A 85 -12.42 10.68 -16.94
N PRO A 86 -13.61 10.49 -17.55
CA PRO A 86 -14.08 9.17 -17.97
C PRO A 86 -13.21 8.57 -19.08
N THR A 87 -12.65 9.38 -19.98
CA THR A 87 -11.81 8.91 -21.10
C THR A 87 -10.48 8.39 -20.56
N LEU A 88 -9.81 9.16 -19.71
CA LEU A 88 -8.58 8.74 -19.05
C LEU A 88 -8.82 7.51 -18.18
N SER A 89 -9.91 7.49 -17.42
CA SER A 89 -10.25 6.34 -16.58
C SER A 89 -10.48 5.08 -17.41
N HIS A 90 -11.16 5.18 -18.56
CA HIS A 90 -11.37 4.04 -19.45
C HIS A 90 -10.04 3.56 -20.02
N TYR A 91 -9.22 4.48 -20.54
CA TYR A 91 -7.91 4.15 -21.10
C TYR A 91 -7.02 3.40 -20.09
N LEU A 92 -6.91 3.89 -18.85
CA LEU A 92 -6.11 3.25 -17.80
C LEU A 92 -6.64 1.88 -17.40
N GLN A 93 -7.96 1.64 -17.54
CA GLN A 93 -8.57 0.34 -17.24
C GLN A 93 -8.47 -0.66 -18.40
N SER A 94 -8.35 -0.17 -19.64
CA SER A 94 -8.27 -1.01 -20.84
C SER A 94 -6.84 -1.27 -21.31
N VAL A 95 -5.83 -0.67 -20.67
CA VAL A 95 -4.43 -0.83 -21.10
C VAL A 95 -4.01 -2.29 -20.96
N GLN A 96 -3.39 -2.84 -22.00
CA GLN A 96 -2.81 -4.17 -21.94
C GLN A 96 -1.62 -4.16 -20.99
N LEU A 97 -1.63 -5.06 -20.02
CA LEU A 97 -0.49 -5.31 -19.14
C LEU A 97 0.33 -6.45 -19.74
N TYR A 98 1.62 -6.22 -19.91
CA TYR A 98 2.58 -7.23 -20.32
C TYR A 98 3.08 -7.98 -19.10
N ASP A 99 3.32 -9.28 -19.25
CA ASP A 99 4.02 -10.05 -18.24
C ASP A 99 5.54 -9.78 -18.25
N GLU A 100 6.27 -10.33 -17.26
CA GLU A 100 7.71 -10.12 -17.15
C GLU A 100 8.48 -10.62 -18.39
N THR A 101 8.01 -11.69 -19.03
CA THR A 101 8.67 -12.28 -20.20
C THR A 101 8.47 -11.41 -21.43
N GLU A 102 7.24 -10.94 -21.64
CA GLU A 102 6.90 -10.03 -22.74
C GLU A 102 7.67 -8.71 -22.61
N LEU A 103 7.73 -8.14 -21.40
CA LEU A 103 8.50 -6.92 -21.12
C LEU A 103 10.00 -7.13 -21.37
N ALA A 104 10.57 -8.24 -20.92
CA ALA A 104 11.98 -8.55 -21.14
C ALA A 104 12.31 -8.68 -22.64
N ARG A 105 11.44 -9.32 -23.42
CA ARG A 105 11.60 -9.45 -24.88
C ARG A 105 11.46 -8.11 -25.59
N ALA A 106 10.49 -7.30 -25.20
CA ALA A 106 10.31 -5.95 -25.74
C ALA A 106 11.54 -5.10 -25.47
N SER A 107 12.06 -5.14 -24.24
CA SER A 107 13.31 -4.45 -23.84
C SER A 107 14.49 -4.84 -24.74
N LEU A 108 14.72 -6.14 -24.94
CA LEU A 108 15.81 -6.65 -25.79
C LEU A 108 15.68 -6.22 -27.27
N THR A 109 14.45 -6.09 -27.76
CA THR A 109 14.18 -5.68 -29.14
C THR A 109 14.42 -4.19 -29.33
N CYS A 110 14.12 -3.38 -28.31
CA CYS A 110 14.37 -1.94 -28.31
C CYS A 110 15.85 -1.60 -28.12
N GLU A 111 16.52 -2.31 -27.21
CA GLU A 111 17.90 -2.06 -26.80
C GLU A 111 18.66 -3.39 -26.79
N ALA A 112 19.37 -3.67 -27.88
CA ALA A 112 20.19 -4.87 -27.99
C ALA A 112 21.37 -4.82 -26.97
N PRO A 113 21.78 -5.98 -26.42
CA PRO A 113 22.89 -6.03 -25.48
C PRO A 113 24.18 -5.64 -26.19
N VAL A 114 24.96 -4.76 -25.56
CA VAL A 114 26.20 -4.19 -26.11
C VAL A 114 27.20 -5.29 -26.53
N ASN A 115 27.16 -6.43 -25.84
CA ASN A 115 28.08 -7.55 -26.03
C ASN A 115 27.86 -8.34 -27.34
N MET A 116 26.81 -8.04 -28.12
CA MET A 116 26.55 -8.70 -29.42
C MET A 116 27.01 -7.86 -30.63
N ALA A 117 27.68 -6.73 -30.39
CA ALA A 117 28.24 -5.86 -31.43
C ALA A 117 29.78 -6.00 -31.58
N GLU A 118 30.38 -7.04 -30.99
CA GLU A 118 31.76 -7.50 -31.27
C GLU A 118 31.76 -8.77 -32.13
#